data_AF-A0A239D2J4-F1
#
_entry.id   AF-A0A239D2J4-F1
#
_cell.length_a   1.000
_cell.length_b   1.000
_cell.length_c   1.000
_cell.angle_alpha   90.00
_cell.angle_beta   90.00
_cell.angle_gamma   90.00
#
_symmetry.space_group_name_H-M   'P 1'
#
loop_
_entity.id
_entity.type
_entity.pdbx_description
1 polymer ?
#
loop_
_entity_poly.entity_id
_entity_poly.type
_entity_poly.pdbx_seq_one_letter_code
_entity_poly.pdbx_strand_id
1 'polypeptide(L)'
;MVFPRYVNLEQARNVLAENGIELSHRQLKRAADLDAHGKRKLPFFVDPIDGRLKIDQHLLVDLYKSCQIDAQNNAHINAQSLKGTFDRKA
;
A
#
# COMPACT_ATOMS: atom_id res chain seq x y z
N MET A 1 -15.92 -20.80 4.26
CA MET A 1 -15.79 -19.34 4.51
C MET A 1 -14.46 -19.11 5.18
N VAL A 2 -13.60 -18.27 4.61
CA VAL A 2 -12.32 -17.90 5.23
C VAL A 2 -12.59 -16.71 6.13
N PHE A 3 -12.24 -16.82 7.41
CA PHE A 3 -12.32 -15.68 8.32
C PHE A 3 -11.34 -14.60 7.88
N PRO A 4 -11.72 -13.31 7.94
CA PRO A 4 -10.81 -12.22 7.64
C PRO A 4 -9.59 -12.28 8.57
N ARG A 5 -8.42 -12.11 7.99
CA ARG A 5 -7.16 -12.07 8.74
C ARG A 5 -6.78 -10.62 9.01
N TYR A 6 -6.99 -10.18 10.25
CA TYR A 6 -6.59 -8.85 10.68
C TYR A 6 -5.13 -8.84 11.11
N VAL A 7 -4.39 -7.86 10.59
CA VAL A 7 -2.96 -7.69 10.83
C VAL A 7 -2.67 -6.34 11.46
N ASN A 8 -1.71 -6.31 12.38
CA ASN A 8 -1.20 -5.06 12.95
C ASN A 8 -0.24 -4.35 11.97
N LEU A 9 0.32 -3.20 12.38
CA LEU A 9 1.26 -2.43 11.55
C LEU A 9 2.49 -3.24 11.08
N GLU A 10 3.15 -3.97 11.97
CA GLU A 10 4.36 -4.72 11.59
C GLU A 10 4.03 -5.89 10.65
N GLN A 11 2.93 -6.59 10.93
CA GLN A 11 2.45 -7.67 10.08
C GLN A 11 2.01 -7.16 8.71
N ALA A 12 1.29 -6.02 8.65
CA ALA A 12 0.91 -5.37 7.40
C ALA A 12 2.13 -5.00 6.55
N ARG A 13 3.22 -4.52 7.18
CA ARG A 13 4.49 -4.28 6.48
C ARG A 13 5.04 -5.57 5.89
N ASN A 14 5.03 -6.66 6.63
CA ASN A 14 5.54 -7.95 6.15
C ASN A 14 4.68 -8.51 5.01
N VAL A 15 3.35 -8.39 5.09
CA VAL A 15 2.42 -8.77 4.01
C VAL A 15 2.77 -8.01 2.71
N LEU A 16 3.01 -6.70 2.80
CA LEU A 16 3.42 -5.91 1.65
C LEU A 16 4.81 -6.33 1.14
N ALA A 17 5.76 -6.58 2.04
CA ALA A 17 7.11 -7.03 1.69
C ALA A 17 7.12 -8.41 0.99
N GLU A 18 6.23 -9.33 1.38
CA GLU A 18 6.04 -10.63 0.70
C GLU A 18 5.62 -10.45 -0.77
N ASN A 19 5.02 -9.30 -1.12
CA ASN A 19 4.65 -8.93 -2.48
C ASN A 19 5.69 -8.01 -3.16
N GLY A 20 6.90 -7.89 -2.58
CA GLY A 20 7.98 -7.03 -3.09
C GLY A 20 7.81 -5.53 -2.78
N ILE A 21 6.90 -5.18 -1.88
CA ILE A 21 6.59 -3.78 -1.53
C ILE A 21 7.25 -3.46 -0.18
N GLU A 22 8.47 -2.93 -0.24
CA GLU A 22 9.24 -2.60 0.95
C GLU A 22 8.89 -1.20 1.48
N LEU A 23 8.31 -1.14 2.67
CA LEU A 23 8.01 0.12 3.37
C LEU A 23 8.73 0.17 4.72
N SER A 24 9.26 1.34 5.06
CA SER A 24 9.71 1.60 6.43
C SER A 24 8.54 1.60 7.40
N HIS A 25 8.81 1.30 8.68
CA HIS A 25 7.81 1.40 9.74
C HIS A 25 7.16 2.80 9.78
N ARG A 26 7.95 3.85 9.58
CA ARG A 26 7.47 5.24 9.57
C ARG A 26 6.51 5.52 8.42
N GLN A 27 6.77 5.01 7.21
CA GLN A 27 5.87 5.19 6.07
C GLN A 27 4.51 4.54 6.33
N LEU A 28 4.51 3.29 6.81
CA LEU A 28 3.27 2.58 7.08
C LEU A 28 2.50 3.20 8.25
N LYS A 29 3.20 3.60 9.33
CA LYS A 29 2.59 4.31 10.45
C LYS A 29 1.91 5.61 10.00
N ARG A 30 2.56 6.41 9.15
CA ARG A 30 1.95 7.64 8.59
C ARG A 30 0.71 7.37 7.73
N ALA A 31 0.60 6.18 7.13
CA ALA A 31 -0.59 5.80 6.37
C ALA A 31 -1.75 5.34 7.27
N ALA A 32 -1.44 4.80 8.45
CA ALA A 32 -2.41 4.37 9.46
C ALA A 32 -2.83 5.48 10.44
N ASP A 33 -1.98 6.49 10.65
CA ASP A 33 -2.30 7.66 11.45
C ASP A 33 -3.37 8.51 10.75
N LEU A 34 -4.15 9.26 11.55
CA LEU A 34 -5.10 10.24 11.03
C LEU A 34 -4.33 11.40 10.37
N ASP A 35 -4.82 11.87 9.23
CA ASP A 35 -4.38 13.10 8.61
C ASP A 35 -4.99 14.33 9.28
N ALA A 36 -4.68 15.52 8.74
CA ALA A 36 -5.19 16.80 9.25
C ALA A 36 -6.73 16.93 9.20
N HIS A 37 -7.41 16.08 8.43
CA HIS A 37 -8.87 16.06 8.29
C HIS A 37 -9.51 14.90 9.06
N GLY A 38 -8.74 14.18 9.90
CA GLY A 38 -9.24 13.04 10.65
C GLY A 38 -9.51 11.81 9.79
N LYS A 39 -8.88 11.69 8.61
CA LYS A 39 -8.99 10.52 7.74
C LYS A 39 -7.68 9.73 7.74
N ARG A 40 -7.77 8.41 7.69
CA ARG A 40 -6.58 7.56 7.48
C ARG A 40 -6.43 7.28 6.00
N LYS A 41 -5.18 7.19 5.53
CA LYS A 41 -4.92 6.78 4.13
C LYS A 41 -5.20 5.30 3.92
N LEU A 42 -4.83 4.48 4.90
CA LEU A 42 -5.19 3.07 4.95
C LEU A 42 -6.30 2.86 5.99
N PRO A 43 -7.28 1.98 5.71
CA PRO A 43 -8.46 1.77 6.57
C PRO A 43 -8.12 0.93 7.81
N PHE A 44 -7.15 1.38 8.61
CA PHE A 44 -6.92 0.82 9.93
C PHE A 44 -8.08 1.18 10.86
N PHE A 45 -8.52 0.20 11.63
CA PHE A 45 -9.50 0.37 12.68
C PHE A 45 -8.88 0.04 14.04
N VAL A 46 -9.46 0.59 15.10
CA VAL A 46 -9.11 0.21 16.47
C VAL A 46 -9.84 -1.09 16.77
N ASP A 47 -9.09 -2.16 17.01
CA ASP A 47 -9.64 -3.46 17.34
C ASP A 47 -10.43 -3.41 18.66
N PRO A 48 -11.66 -3.94 18.69
CA PRO A 48 -12.53 -3.82 19.88
C PRO A 48 -12.10 -4.70 21.06
N ILE A 49 -11.22 -5.67 20.84
CA ILE A 49 -10.75 -6.61 21.85
C ILE A 49 -9.50 -6.07 22.54
N ASP A 50 -8.49 -5.66 21.76
CA ASP A 50 -7.17 -5.26 22.30
C ASP A 50 -6.84 -3.76 22.17
N GLY A 51 -7.70 -2.97 21.51
CA GLY A 51 -7.53 -1.53 21.36
C GLY A 51 -6.39 -1.13 20.42
N ARG A 52 -5.80 -2.07 19.66
CA ARG A 52 -4.69 -1.79 18.74
C ARG A 52 -5.18 -1.56 17.32
N LEU A 53 -4.41 -0.80 16.54
CA LEU A 53 -4.71 -0.60 15.13
C LEU A 53 -4.50 -1.89 14.33
N LYS A 54 -5.53 -2.32 13.61
CA LYS A 54 -5.50 -3.45 12.69
C LYS A 54 -6.13 -3.10 11.34
N ILE A 55 -5.77 -3.87 10.33
CA ILE A 55 -6.34 -3.81 8.98
C ILE A 55 -6.58 -5.22 8.47
N ASP A 56 -7.58 -5.41 7.61
CA ASP A 56 -7.77 -6.66 6.90
C ASP A 56 -6.63 -6.89 5.88
N GLN A 57 -6.01 -8.07 5.92
CA GLN A 57 -4.89 -8.42 5.05
C GLN A 57 -5.26 -8.39 3.55
N HIS A 58 -6.42 -8.91 3.18
CA HIS A 58 -6.85 -8.96 1.78
C HIS A 58 -7.14 -7.55 1.29
N LEU A 59 -7.86 -6.76 2.10
CA LEU A 59 -8.12 -5.37 1.78
C LEU A 59 -6.84 -4.55 1.57
N LEU A 60 -5.81 -4.77 2.40
CA LEU A 60 -4.53 -4.08 2.25
C LEU A 60 -3.88 -4.36 0.89
N VAL A 61 -3.86 -5.62 0.46
CA VAL A 61 -3.28 -6.03 -0.82
C VAL A 61 -4.12 -5.50 -1.99
N ASP A 62 -5.45 -5.54 -1.88
CA ASP A 62 -6.36 -5.09 -2.94
C ASP A 62 -6.31 -3.57 -3.14
N LEU A 63 -6.16 -2.81 -2.06
CA LEU A 63 -5.94 -1.36 -2.13
C LEU A 63 -4.64 -1.04 -2.87
N TYR A 64 -3.55 -1.73 -2.55
CA TYR A 64 -2.28 -1.52 -3.26
C TYR A 64 -2.41 -1.82 -4.75
N LYS A 65 -3.03 -2.97 -5.10
CA LYS A 65 -3.26 -3.36 -6.50
C LYS A 65 -4.07 -2.31 -7.25
N SER A 66 -5.13 -1.79 -6.62
CA SER A 66 -5.96 -0.73 -7.21
C SER A 66 -5.14 0.52 -7.49
N CYS A 67 -4.36 0.99 -6.51
CA CYS A 67 -3.46 2.14 -6.70
C CYS A 67 -2.40 1.91 -7.79
N GLN A 68 -1.87 0.68 -7.91
CA GLN A 68 -0.93 0.32 -8.96
C GLN A 68 -1.58 0.40 -10.34
N ILE A 69 -2.77 -0.18 -10.51
CA ILE A 69 -3.53 -0.16 -11.76
C ILE A 69 -3.84 1.29 -12.17
N ASP A 70 -4.30 2.11 -11.22
CA ASP A 70 -4.57 3.52 -11.46
C ASP A 70 -3.31 4.27 -11.89
N ALA A 71 -2.16 4.02 -11.24
CA ALA A 71 -0.89 4.63 -11.63
C ALA A 71 -0.46 4.21 -13.04
N GLN A 72 -0.66 2.95 -13.42
CA GLN A 72 -0.35 2.45 -14.76
C GLN A 72 -1.25 3.09 -15.82
N ASN A 73 -2.56 3.18 -15.57
CA ASN A 73 -3.52 3.78 -16.48
C ASN A 73 -3.26 5.27 -16.71
N ASN A 74 -2.83 5.99 -15.67
CA ASN A 74 -2.55 7.43 -15.71
C ASN A 74 -1.11 7.78 -16.14
N ALA A 75 -0.23 6.80 -16.33
CA ALA A 75 1.16 7.08 -16.64
C ALA A 75 1.33 7.82 -17.99
N HIS A 76 0.36 7.69 -18.92
CA HIS A 76 0.44 8.25 -20.28
C HIS A 76 1.77 7.96 -20.99
N ILE A 77 2.44 6.87 -20.62
CA ILE A 77 3.69 6.44 -21.22
C ILE A 77 3.38 5.51 -22.39
N ASN A 78 3.86 5.85 -23.59
CA ASN A 78 3.84 4.95 -24.73
C ASN A 78 5.20 4.24 -24.83
N ALA A 79 5.22 2.94 -25.10
CA ALA A 79 6.47 2.20 -25.37
C ALA A 79 7.32 2.85 -26.48
N GLN A 80 6.68 3.49 -27.45
CA GLN A 80 7.35 4.24 -28.52
C GLN A 80 8.05 5.51 -28.00
N SER A 81 7.51 6.19 -26.98
CA SER A 81 8.12 7.40 -26.39
C SER A 81 9.29 7.09 -25.44
N LEU A 82 9.48 5.82 -25.08
CA LEU A 82 10.61 5.36 -24.27
C LEU A 82 11.82 4.94 -25.12
N LYS A 83 11.65 4.76 -26.43
CA LYS A 83 12.70 4.30 -27.33
C LYS A 83 13.71 5.44 -27.57
N GLY A 84 14.98 5.23 -27.21
CA GLY A 84 16.07 6.22 -27.35
C GLY A 84 16.30 7.11 -26.12
N THR A 85 15.37 7.17 -25.15
CA THR A 85 15.50 8.02 -23.95
C THR A 85 16.57 7.53 -22.99
N PHE A 86 16.79 6.21 -22.97
CA PHE A 86 17.81 5.56 -22.13
C PHE A 86 19.11 5.26 -22.89
N ASP A 87 19.13 5.48 -24.21
CA ASP A 87 20.32 5.38 -25.05
C ASP A 87 21.17 6.66 -24.90
N ARG A 88 21.68 6.92 -23.69
CA ARG A 88 22.77 7.90 -23.56
C ARG A 88 24.04 7.25 -24.13
N LYS A 89 24.53 7.80 -25.24
CA LYS A 89 25.89 7.51 -25.75
C LYS A 89 26.90 7.70 -24.62
N ALA A 90 27.67 6.65 -24.37
CA ALA A 90 28.91 6.71 -23.61
C ALA A 90 29.90 7.72 -24.21
#